data_AF-A0A9Q9MAH1-F1
#
_entry.id   AF-A0A9Q9MAH1-F1
#
_cell.length_a   1.000
_cell.length_b   1.000
_cell.length_c   1.000
_cell.angle_alpha   90.00
_cell.angle_beta   90.00
_cell.angle_gamma   90.00
#
_symmetry.space_group_name_H-M   'P 1'
#
loop_
_entity.id
_entity.type
_entity.pdbx_description
1 polymer ?
#
loop_
_entity_poly.entity_id
_entity_poly.type
_entity_poly.pdbx_seq_one_letter_code
_entity_poly.pdbx_strand_id
1 'polypeptide(L)' 'MLSDKPVTVHCSNCGGENIKRDAHAEWNSELQTWELSNTYDDFYCDDCGHDVTTYERAISDQTAEGEQG' A
#
# COMPACT_ATOMS: atom_id res chain seq x y z
N MET A 1 10.87 17.34 11.71
CA MET A 1 10.71 16.37 10.62
C MET A 1 9.96 15.19 11.20
N LEU A 2 8.67 15.03 10.90
CA LEU A 2 7.88 13.93 11.46
C LEU A 2 8.50 12.60 11.01
N SER A 3 8.74 11.71 11.97
CA SER A 3 9.49 10.47 11.82
C SER A 3 9.01 9.62 10.65
N ASP A 4 9.89 9.35 9.68
CA ASP A 4 9.75 8.31 8.63
C ASP A 4 9.76 6.90 9.26
N LYS A 5 8.79 6.62 10.14
CA LYS A 5 8.57 5.25 10.60
C LYS A 5 7.84 4.52 9.47
N PRO A 6 8.29 3.32 9.09
CA PRO A 6 7.59 2.54 8.07
C PRO A 6 6.15 2.29 8.52
N VAL A 7 5.21 2.36 7.57
CA VAL A 7 3.78 2.17 7.81
C VAL A 7 3.21 1.06 6.93
N THR A 8 2.15 0.42 7.39
CA THR A 8 1.24 -0.41 6.59
C THR A 8 -0.02 0.37 6.24
N VAL A 9 -0.56 0.14 5.06
CA VAL A 9 -1.81 0.76 4.58
C VAL A 9 -2.94 -0.25 4.70
N HIS A 10 -4.04 0.15 5.32
CA HIS A 10 -5.17 -0.73 5.62
C HIS A 10 -6.48 -0.22 5.02
N CYS A 11 -7.35 -1.17 4.65
CA CYS A 11 -8.72 -0.92 4.20
C CYS A 11 -9.55 -0.33 5.35
N SER A 12 -10.25 0.79 5.10
CA SER A 12 -11.16 1.36 6.10
C SER A 12 -12.39 0.49 6.41
N ASN A 13 -12.74 -0.45 5.54
CA ASN A 13 -13.90 -1.32 5.69
C ASN A 13 -13.55 -2.64 6.42
N CYS A 14 -12.60 -3.41 5.90
CA CYS A 14 -12.26 -4.74 6.44
C CYS A 14 -10.96 -4.79 7.26
N GLY A 15 -10.14 -3.73 7.24
CA GLY A 15 -8.83 -3.71 7.89
C GLY A 15 -7.72 -4.49 7.17
N GLY A 16 -8.03 -5.12 6.03
CA GLY A 16 -7.08 -5.86 5.19
C GLY A 16 -5.99 -4.95 4.60
N GLU A 17 -4.87 -5.56 4.20
CA GLU A 17 -3.68 -4.87 3.69
C GLU A 17 -3.53 -4.98 2.17
N ASN A 18 -4.38 -5.78 1.49
CA ASN A 18 -4.31 -5.94 0.05
C ASN A 18 -5.03 -4.78 -0.67
N ILE A 19 -4.38 -3.62 -0.67
CA ILE A 19 -4.88 -2.37 -1.25
C ILE A 19 -4.23 -2.13 -2.61
N LYS A 20 -5.05 -1.79 -3.60
CA LYS A 20 -4.64 -1.28 -4.91
C LYS A 20 -4.95 0.20 -4.98
N ARG A 21 -4.11 0.92 -5.70
CA ARG A 21 -4.33 2.31 -6.06
C ARG A 21 -4.60 2.37 -7.56
N ASP A 22 -5.54 3.19 -7.97
CA ASP A 22 -5.77 3.39 -9.38
C ASP A 22 -4.60 4.14 -10.04
N ALA A 23 -4.41 3.87 -11.33
CA ALA A 23 -3.20 4.23 -12.02
C ALA A 23 -3.41 4.35 -13.53
N HIS A 24 -2.66 5.26 -14.14
CA HIS A 24 -2.48 5.29 -15.60
C HIS A 24 -1.15 4.65 -15.97
N ALA A 25 -1.23 3.68 -16.89
CA ALA A 25 -0.07 3.19 -17.61
C ALA A 25 -0.02 3.80 -19.01
N GLU A 26 1.16 4.19 -19.46
CA GLU A 26 1.40 4.73 -20.78
C GLU A 26 2.23 3.75 -21.61
N TRP A 27 1.99 3.72 -22.92
CA TRP A 27 2.71 2.82 -23.82
C TRP A 27 4.05 3.45 -24.20
N ASN A 28 5.15 2.82 -23.81
CA ASN A 28 6.48 3.18 -24.24
C ASN A 28 6.81 2.47 -25.56
N SER A 29 6.85 3.23 -26.66
CA SER A 29 7.13 2.68 -27.99
C SER A 29 8.57 2.22 -28.21
N GLU A 30 9.54 2.76 -27.47
CA GLU A 30 10.94 2.35 -27.60
C GLU A 30 11.17 1.00 -26.93
N LEU A 31 10.59 0.82 -25.74
CA LEU A 31 10.71 -0.40 -24.94
C LEU A 31 9.62 -1.44 -25.25
N GLN A 32 8.60 -1.07 -26.03
CA GLN A 32 7.44 -1.90 -26.37
C GLN A 32 6.78 -2.49 -25.11
N THR A 33 6.61 -1.66 -24.08
CA THR A 33 6.02 -2.04 -22.80
C THR A 33 5.11 -0.95 -22.25
N TRP A 34 4.19 -1.34 -21.37
CA TRP A 34 3.43 -0.40 -20.56
C TRP A 34 4.25 0.00 -19.34
N GLU A 35 4.27 1.30 -19.04
CA GLU A 35 4.95 1.86 -17.88
C GLU A 35 3.97 2.67 -17.03
N LEU A 36 4.10 2.59 -15.70
CA LEU A 36 3.28 3.37 -14.78
C LEU A 36 3.65 4.86 -14.90
N SER A 37 2.71 5.69 -15.36
CA SER A 37 2.89 7.12 -15.54
C SER A 37 2.43 7.91 -14.31
N ASN A 38 1.26 7.58 -13.77
CA ASN A 38 0.70 8.27 -12.61
C ASN A 38 -0.19 7.35 -11.76
N THR A 39 -0.38 7.72 -10.50
CA THR A 39 -1.33 7.10 -9.56
C THR A 39 -2.30 8.16 -9.01
N TYR A 40 -3.56 7.80 -8.78
CA TYR A 40 -4.58 8.74 -8.29
C TYR A 40 -5.12 8.32 -6.93
N ASP A 41 -6.04 9.09 -6.36
CA ASP A 41 -6.51 8.96 -4.98
C ASP A 41 -7.60 7.89 -4.78
N ASP A 42 -7.97 7.14 -5.82
CA ASP A 42 -8.90 6.03 -5.68
C ASP A 42 -8.19 4.76 -5.22
N PHE A 43 -8.81 4.05 -4.28
CA PHE A 43 -8.29 2.80 -3.74
C PHE A 43 -9.32 1.69 -3.84
N TYR A 44 -8.82 0.50 -4.14
CA TYR A 44 -9.61 -0.73 -4.19
C TYR A 44 -9.01 -1.75 -3.23
N CYS A 45 -9.84 -2.43 -2.46
CA CYS A 45 -9.39 -3.51 -1.58
C CYS A 45 -9.73 -4.86 -2.18
N ASP A 46 -8.72 -5.66 -2.51
CA ASP A 46 -8.89 -7.02 -3.05
C ASP A 46 -9.49 -7.98 -2.00
N ASP A 47 -9.29 -7.71 -0.70
CA ASP A 47 -9.77 -8.60 0.36
C ASP A 47 -11.30 -8.52 0.53
N CYS A 48 -11.89 -7.33 0.39
CA CYS A 48 -13.36 -7.16 0.46
C CYS A 48 -14.02 -6.89 -0.88
N GLY A 49 -13.25 -6.64 -1.94
CA GLY A 49 -13.75 -6.47 -3.30
C GLY A 49 -14.44 -5.14 -3.57
N HIS A 50 -14.08 -4.06 -2.86
CA HIS A 50 -14.76 -2.77 -2.92
C HIS A 50 -13.78 -1.60 -3.11
N ASP A 51 -14.30 -0.51 -3.69
CA ASP A 51 -13.66 0.81 -3.62
C ASP A 51 -13.74 1.34 -2.19
N VAL A 52 -12.60 1.80 -1.66
CA VAL A 52 -12.45 2.12 -0.23
C VAL A 52 -11.58 3.35 -0.02
N THR A 53 -11.61 3.86 1.21
CA THR A 53 -10.58 4.76 1.71
C THR A 53 -9.56 3.95 2.54
N THR A 54 -8.41 4.55 2.84
CA THR A 54 -7.34 3.87 3.56
C THR A 54 -6.90 4.63 4.81
N TYR A 55 -6.28 3.90 5.75
CA TYR A 55 -5.55 4.51 6.87
C TYR A 55 -4.20 3.85 7.07
N GLU A 56 -3.25 4.59 7.63
CA GLU A 56 -1.89 4.12 7.89
C GLU A 56 -1.73 3.64 9.33
N ARG A 57 -0.91 2.61 9.52
CA ARG A 57 -0.49 2.11 10.84
C ARG A 57 1.01 1.98 10.88
N ALA A 58 1.64 2.47 11.95
CA ALA A 58 3.08 2.33 12.13
C ALA A 58 3.49 0.85 12.30
N ILE A 59 4.52 0.43 11.58
CA ILE A 59 5.19 -0.86 11.78
C ILE A 59 6.05 -0.72 13.03
N SER A 60 5.66 -1.41 14.11
CA SER A 60 6.52 -1.54 15.30
C SER A 60 7.57 -2.60 15.04
N ASP A 61 8.84 -2.25 15.18
CA ASP A 61 9.95 -3.20 15.16
C ASP A 61 9.78 -4.18 16.32
N GLN A 62 9.29 -5.38 16.02
CA GLN A 62 9.28 -6.53 16.91
C GLN A 62 10.20 -7.57 16.28
N THR A 63 11.46 -7.21 16.08
CA THR A 63 12.54 -8.18 15.99
C THR A 63 13.03 -8.49 17.41
N ALA A 64 13.16 -9.78 17.68
CA ALA A 64 13.11 -10.40 19.00
C ALA A 64 14.38 -10.23 19.85
N GLU A 65 14.21 -10.08 21.17
CA GLU A 65 15.02 -10.82 22.15
C GLU A 65 14.07 -11.41 23.20
N GLY A 66 13.63 -12.63 22.93
CA GLY A 66 13.38 -13.56 24.02
C GLY A 66 14.75 -14.05 24.51
N GLU A 67 15.18 -13.58 25.67
CA GLU A 67 16.19 -14.27 26.46
C GLU A 67 15.63 -14.49 27.87
N GLN A 68 15.43 -15.77 28.17
CA GLN A 68 15.09 -16.28 29.49
C GLN A 68 16.29 -16.06 30.42
N GLY A 69 16.04 -15.45 31.58
CA GLY A 69 16.95 -15.44 32.72
C GLY A 69 16.17 -15.73 33.99
#